data_AF-A0A830BZL7-F1
#
_entry.id   AF-A0A830BZL7-F1
#
_cell.length_a   1.000
_cell.length_b   1.000
_cell.length_c   1.000
_cell.angle_alpha   90.00
_cell.angle_beta   90.00
_cell.angle_gamma   90.00
#
_symmetry.space_group_name_H-M   'P 1'
#
loop_
_entity.id
_entity.type
_entity.pdbx_description
1 polymer ?
#
loop_
_entity_poly.entity_id
_entity_poly.type
_entity_poly.pdbx_seq_one_letter_code
_entity_poly.pdbx_strand_id
1 'polypeptide(L)'
;VLNLAGHCNPDAGTCTGLSDDIRACQARDIRVLLSLGGATGSYSLSSADDARQVPLGDAVLDGIDFDIEQAFSSQRRVYLSAAPQCPIPDAFLDAAIQTGLFDYIWVQFYNNEQCDYRGGVSSVLARWNQWASVPGRQVFLGLPAAPAAAGGGYMPPDVLISQVLPTIRSSAKYGGVMLWNRFFDQSYSSAIVGSV
;
A
#
# COMPACT_ATOMS: atom_id res chain seq x y z
N VAL A 1 -10.25 14.83 6.25
CA VAL A 1 -9.17 15.58 6.94
C VAL A 1 -7.89 14.78 6.76
N LEU A 2 -6.77 15.42 6.36
CA LEU A 2 -5.48 14.73 6.30
C LEU A 2 -4.98 14.46 7.72
N ASN A 3 -4.37 13.30 7.97
CA ASN A 3 -3.78 12.98 9.27
C ASN A 3 -2.35 12.47 9.07
N LEU A 4 -1.38 13.22 9.59
CA LEU A 4 0.05 12.87 9.59
C LEU A 4 0.58 12.70 11.02
N ALA A 5 -0.28 12.24 11.93
CA ALA A 5 0.00 12.02 13.35
C ALA A 5 0.71 13.24 13.99
N GLY A 6 1.86 13.04 14.60
CA GLY A 6 2.65 14.10 15.24
C GLY A 6 3.61 14.85 14.31
N HIS A 7 3.64 14.57 12.99
CA HIS A 7 4.60 15.20 12.08
C HIS A 7 4.28 16.68 11.82
N CYS A 8 3.00 17.01 11.63
CA CYS A 8 2.52 18.36 11.38
C CYS A 8 0.99 18.41 11.57
N ASN A 9 0.42 19.62 11.59
CA ASN A 9 -1.02 19.85 11.67
C ASN A 9 -1.52 20.47 10.36
N PRO A 10 -2.27 19.71 9.53
CA PRO A 10 -2.84 20.21 8.27
C PRO A 10 -3.76 21.42 8.43
N ASP A 11 -4.62 21.42 9.45
CA ASP A 11 -5.59 22.49 9.70
C ASP A 11 -4.90 23.79 10.16
N ALA A 12 -3.69 23.68 10.72
CA ALA A 12 -2.83 24.81 11.05
C ALA A 12 -1.83 25.18 9.92
N GLY A 13 -1.89 24.52 8.76
CA GLY A 13 -1.02 24.77 7.61
C GLY A 13 0.45 24.36 7.80
N THR A 14 0.82 23.72 8.92
CA THR A 14 2.23 23.43 9.24
C THR A 14 2.81 22.25 8.44
N CYS A 15 1.98 21.55 7.66
CA CYS A 15 2.40 20.49 6.74
C CYS A 15 2.95 21.00 5.40
N THR A 16 2.88 22.30 5.12
CA THR A 16 3.33 22.90 3.85
C THR A 16 4.83 22.71 3.56
N GLY A 17 5.66 22.59 4.60
CA GLY A 17 7.10 22.30 4.47
C GLY A 17 7.41 20.92 3.87
N LEU A 18 6.47 19.97 3.92
CA LEU A 18 6.65 18.63 3.35
C LEU A 18 6.78 18.65 1.83
N SER A 19 6.41 19.75 1.15
CA SER A 19 6.65 19.92 -0.29
C SER A 19 8.12 19.83 -0.68
N ASP A 20 9.05 20.25 0.18
CA ASP A 20 10.48 20.10 -0.08
C ASP A 20 10.96 18.65 0.05
N ASP A 21 10.44 17.92 1.04
CA ASP A 21 10.72 16.48 1.22
C ASP A 21 10.13 15.64 0.06
N ILE A 22 8.91 15.97 -0.39
CA ILE A 22 8.27 15.36 -1.57
C ILE A 22 9.16 15.54 -2.81
N ARG A 23 9.60 16.78 -3.08
CA ARG A 23 10.52 17.07 -4.19
C ARG A 23 11.86 16.35 -4.05
N ALA A 24 12.39 16.23 -2.82
CA ALA A 24 13.64 15.52 -2.56
C ALA A 24 13.54 14.00 -2.82
N CYS A 25 12.37 13.39 -2.59
CA CYS A 25 12.07 12.01 -2.98
C CYS A 25 11.94 11.88 -4.51
N GLN A 26 11.15 12.74 -5.15
CA GLN A 26 10.93 12.71 -6.61
C GLN A 26 12.23 12.92 -7.40
N ALA A 27 13.13 13.78 -6.92
CA ALA A 27 14.47 13.98 -7.50
C ALA A 27 15.38 12.72 -7.43
N ARG A 28 14.96 11.66 -6.75
CA ARG A 28 15.64 10.36 -6.62
C ARG A 28 14.86 9.23 -7.32
N ASP A 29 13.91 9.56 -8.20
CA ASP A 29 12.98 8.63 -8.86
C ASP A 29 12.09 7.83 -7.88
N ILE A 30 11.90 8.35 -6.64
CA ILE A 30 10.98 7.80 -5.65
C ILE A 30 9.62 8.49 -5.81
N ARG A 31 8.63 7.74 -6.26
CA ARG A 31 7.24 8.20 -6.37
C ARG A 31 6.62 8.40 -4.99
N VAL A 32 5.92 9.52 -4.80
CA VAL A 32 5.19 9.84 -3.56
C VAL A 32 3.70 9.88 -3.86
N LEU A 33 2.92 9.05 -3.17
CA LEU A 33 1.48 8.93 -3.33
C LEU A 33 0.76 9.42 -2.07
N LEU A 34 -0.43 10.02 -2.23
CA LEU A 34 -1.34 10.29 -1.11
C LEU A 34 -2.19 9.05 -0.87
N SER A 35 -2.05 8.41 0.29
CA SER A 35 -2.98 7.36 0.71
C SER A 35 -4.27 7.95 1.27
N LEU A 36 -5.39 7.43 0.76
CA LEU A 36 -6.74 7.74 1.19
C LEU A 36 -7.28 6.55 2.00
N GLY A 37 -7.58 6.80 3.27
CA GLY A 37 -8.25 5.85 4.15
C GLY A 37 -7.42 5.45 5.36
N GLY A 38 -7.19 4.15 5.50
CA GLY A 38 -6.54 3.51 6.64
C GLY A 38 -7.45 3.31 7.86
N ALA A 39 -6.97 2.47 8.79
CA ALA A 39 -7.73 1.91 9.91
C ALA A 39 -8.31 2.91 10.95
N THR A 40 -8.06 4.21 10.83
CA THR A 40 -8.56 5.22 11.77
C THR A 40 -8.87 6.55 11.11
N GLY A 41 -10.09 7.06 11.37
CA GLY A 41 -10.57 8.32 10.84
C GLY A 41 -11.82 8.15 9.97
N SER A 42 -12.41 9.26 9.55
CA SER A 42 -13.45 9.28 8.52
C SER A 42 -13.01 10.15 7.36
N TYR A 43 -13.23 9.65 6.16
CA TYR A 43 -12.87 10.31 4.92
C TYR A 43 -14.03 10.21 3.92
N SER A 44 -14.21 11.27 3.15
CA SER A 44 -15.06 11.30 1.98
C SER A 44 -14.46 12.31 1.02
N LEU A 45 -14.60 12.03 -0.27
CA LEU A 45 -14.32 12.99 -1.34
C LEU A 45 -15.67 13.27 -2.00
N SER A 46 -16.22 14.47 -1.76
CA SER A 46 -17.53 14.86 -2.28
C SER A 46 -17.44 15.50 -3.68
N SER A 47 -16.24 15.95 -4.07
CA SER A 47 -15.98 16.56 -5.36
C SER A 47 -14.57 16.26 -5.89
N ALA A 48 -14.34 16.56 -7.17
CA ALA A 48 -13.02 16.51 -7.79
C ALA A 48 -12.11 17.68 -7.39
N ASP A 49 -12.62 18.68 -6.66
CA ASP A 49 -11.84 19.80 -6.14
C ASP A 49 -11.41 19.55 -4.67
N ASP A 50 -12.20 18.80 -3.90
CA ASP A 50 -11.81 18.26 -2.58
C ASP A 50 -10.50 17.47 -2.71
N ALA A 51 -10.40 16.65 -3.77
CA ALA A 51 -9.23 15.83 -4.08
C ALA A 51 -8.01 16.64 -4.54
N ARG A 52 -8.16 17.94 -4.85
CA ARG A 52 -7.06 18.83 -5.27
C ARG A 52 -6.53 19.69 -4.12
N GLN A 53 -7.34 19.95 -3.10
CA GLN A 53 -6.95 20.77 -1.95
C GLN A 53 -6.24 19.93 -0.88
N VAL A 54 -5.15 19.25 -1.27
CA VAL A 54 -4.33 18.46 -0.34
C VAL A 54 -3.37 19.41 0.40
N PRO A 55 -3.42 19.51 1.75
CA PRO A 55 -2.66 20.51 2.52
C PRO A 55 -1.19 20.12 2.76
N LEU A 56 -0.45 19.87 1.68
CA LEU A 56 0.97 19.48 1.69
C LEU A 56 1.91 20.56 1.11
N GLY A 57 1.36 21.71 0.69
CA GLY A 57 2.09 22.79 0.01
C GLY A 57 1.84 22.79 -1.50
N ASP A 58 2.84 23.16 -2.30
CA ASP A 58 2.75 23.31 -3.76
C ASP A 58 3.30 22.11 -4.56
N ALA A 59 3.88 21.11 -3.89
CA ALA A 59 4.36 19.90 -4.55
C ALA A 59 3.22 19.06 -5.14
N VAL A 60 3.42 18.61 -6.38
CA VAL A 60 2.48 17.72 -7.08
C VAL A 60 2.88 16.27 -6.82
N LEU A 61 1.99 15.49 -6.21
CA LEU A 61 2.19 14.07 -5.94
C LEU A 61 2.06 13.22 -7.20
N ASP A 62 2.74 12.08 -7.22
CA ASP A 62 2.79 11.15 -8.36
C ASP A 62 1.51 10.32 -8.51
N GLY A 63 0.83 10.05 -7.39
CA GLY A 63 -0.27 9.08 -7.35
C GLY A 63 -1.24 9.29 -6.20
N ILE A 64 -2.36 8.56 -6.28
CA ILE A 64 -3.30 8.38 -5.18
C ILE A 64 -3.33 6.89 -4.84
N ASP A 65 -3.16 6.60 -3.55
CA ASP A 65 -3.30 5.27 -2.99
C ASP A 65 -4.66 5.11 -2.30
N PHE A 66 -5.26 3.94 -2.48
CA PHE A 66 -6.59 3.59 -2.02
C PHE A 66 -6.46 2.52 -0.92
N ASP A 67 -6.16 2.95 0.30
CA ASP A 67 -6.25 2.14 1.54
C ASP A 67 -7.68 2.18 2.10
N ILE A 68 -8.62 1.79 1.24
CA ILE A 68 -10.04 2.12 1.37
C ILE A 68 -10.77 1.00 2.13
N GLU A 69 -10.96 1.21 3.43
CA GLU A 69 -11.77 0.33 4.28
C GLU A 69 -13.30 0.60 4.17
N GLN A 70 -13.73 1.57 3.35
CA GLN A 70 -15.14 1.87 3.01
C GLN A 70 -15.28 2.51 1.61
N ALA A 71 -16.21 2.02 0.78
CA ALA A 71 -16.30 2.23 -0.68
C ALA A 71 -16.06 3.66 -1.26
N PHE A 72 -15.33 3.74 -2.38
CA PHE A 72 -14.99 4.98 -3.10
C PHE A 72 -14.83 4.75 -4.64
N SER A 73 -14.87 5.83 -5.46
CA SER A 73 -14.60 5.78 -6.91
C SER A 73 -14.05 7.11 -7.46
N SER A 74 -13.08 7.08 -8.39
CA SER A 74 -12.70 8.24 -9.21
C SER A 74 -11.97 7.84 -10.52
N GLN A 75 -11.76 8.79 -11.44
CA GLN A 75 -11.07 8.58 -12.72
C GLN A 75 -10.19 9.79 -13.10
N ARG A 76 -8.87 9.60 -13.34
CA ARG A 76 -8.00 10.43 -14.22
C ARG A 76 -6.58 9.84 -14.34
N ARG A 77 -5.77 10.39 -15.26
CA ARG A 77 -4.34 10.06 -15.48
C ARG A 77 -3.47 10.46 -14.29
N VAL A 78 -3.40 9.58 -13.31
CA VAL A 78 -2.60 9.64 -12.07
C VAL A 78 -2.19 8.20 -11.77
N TYR A 79 -1.05 7.93 -11.14
CA TYR A 79 -0.78 6.55 -10.70
C TYR A 79 -1.84 6.15 -9.67
N LEU A 80 -2.59 5.10 -9.97
CA LEU A 80 -3.60 4.57 -9.05
C LEU A 80 -3.05 3.34 -8.37
N SER A 81 -3.10 3.31 -7.03
CA SER A 81 -2.83 2.09 -6.27
C SER A 81 -3.96 1.73 -5.32
N ALA A 82 -4.02 0.46 -4.93
CA ALA A 82 -4.98 -0.07 -3.97
C ALA A 82 -4.31 -0.97 -2.94
N ALA A 83 -4.80 -0.93 -1.69
CA ALA A 83 -4.33 -1.76 -0.58
C ALA A 83 -5.39 -2.78 -0.11
N PRO A 84 -5.91 -3.69 -0.96
CA PRO A 84 -6.93 -4.64 -0.53
C PRO A 84 -6.40 -5.58 0.55
N GLN A 85 -7.28 -6.03 1.43
CA GLN A 85 -6.98 -7.09 2.39
C GLN A 85 -6.71 -8.42 1.64
N CYS A 86 -5.94 -9.35 2.20
CA CYS A 86 -5.68 -10.61 1.50
C CYS A 86 -6.89 -11.51 1.17
N PRO A 87 -8.07 -11.43 1.81
CA PRO A 87 -9.27 -12.12 1.34
C PRO A 87 -9.69 -11.64 -0.07
N ILE A 88 -9.99 -12.58 -0.96
CA ILE A 88 -10.49 -12.29 -2.31
C ILE A 88 -11.90 -12.87 -2.48
N PRO A 89 -12.86 -12.13 -3.07
CA PRO A 89 -12.79 -10.69 -3.39
C PRO A 89 -12.62 -9.83 -2.13
N ASP A 90 -11.97 -8.67 -2.27
CA ASP A 90 -11.91 -7.67 -1.21
C ASP A 90 -13.28 -6.97 -1.07
N ALA A 91 -13.75 -6.79 0.16
CA ALA A 91 -15.11 -6.32 0.44
C ALA A 91 -15.39 -4.88 -0.01
N PHE A 92 -14.36 -4.04 -0.18
CA PHE A 92 -14.50 -2.60 -0.46
C PHE A 92 -13.88 -2.22 -1.81
N LEU A 93 -12.82 -2.91 -2.22
CA LEU A 93 -12.00 -2.57 -3.38
C LEU A 93 -12.23 -3.47 -4.60
N ASP A 94 -12.87 -4.64 -4.50
CA ASP A 94 -13.01 -5.55 -5.65
C ASP A 94 -13.66 -4.87 -6.87
N ALA A 95 -14.79 -4.17 -6.68
CA ALA A 95 -15.47 -3.46 -7.77
C ALA A 95 -14.57 -2.40 -8.45
N ALA A 96 -13.66 -1.76 -7.71
CA ALA A 96 -12.68 -0.83 -8.26
C ALA A 96 -11.53 -1.57 -8.96
N ILE A 97 -11.06 -2.69 -8.39
CA ILE A 97 -10.00 -3.54 -8.96
C ILE A 97 -10.44 -4.16 -10.29
N GLN A 98 -11.69 -4.62 -10.41
CA GLN A 98 -12.24 -5.16 -11.66
C GLN A 98 -12.32 -4.12 -12.80
N THR A 99 -12.14 -2.82 -12.54
CA THR A 99 -11.99 -1.81 -13.62
C THR A 99 -10.69 -1.96 -14.41
N GLY A 100 -9.67 -2.62 -13.84
CA GLY A 100 -8.33 -2.73 -14.42
C GLY A 100 -7.53 -1.43 -14.47
N LEU A 101 -7.98 -0.37 -13.77
CA LEU A 101 -7.36 0.96 -13.80
C LEU A 101 -6.18 1.13 -12.82
N PHE A 102 -5.96 0.18 -11.88
CA PHE A 102 -4.87 0.27 -10.91
C PHE A 102 -3.51 -0.12 -11.51
N ASP A 103 -2.52 0.75 -11.31
CA ASP A 103 -1.12 0.48 -11.64
C ASP A 103 -0.48 -0.46 -10.62
N TYR A 104 -0.80 -0.30 -9.33
CA TYR A 104 -0.19 -1.05 -8.24
C TYR A 104 -1.25 -1.59 -7.28
N ILE A 105 -1.17 -2.88 -6.92
CA ILE A 105 -2.05 -3.50 -5.93
C ILE A 105 -1.19 -4.12 -4.84
N TRP A 106 -1.12 -3.51 -3.66
CA TRP A 106 -0.38 -4.04 -2.51
C TRP A 106 -1.32 -4.74 -1.54
N VAL A 107 -1.50 -6.03 -1.79
CA VAL A 107 -2.40 -6.89 -1.02
C VAL A 107 -1.86 -7.05 0.41
N GLN A 108 -2.66 -6.73 1.42
CA GLN A 108 -2.29 -6.79 2.83
C GLN A 108 -2.33 -8.24 3.34
N PHE A 109 -1.19 -8.94 3.32
CA PHE A 109 -1.03 -10.30 3.86
C PHE A 109 -0.78 -10.28 5.38
N TYR A 110 -1.67 -9.61 6.11
CA TYR A 110 -1.66 -9.52 7.57
C TYR A 110 -3.08 -9.30 8.11
N ASN A 111 -3.23 -9.40 9.44
CA ASN A 111 -4.50 -9.33 10.17
C ASN A 111 -5.57 -10.36 9.78
N ASN A 112 -5.28 -11.29 8.85
CA ASN A 112 -6.24 -12.20 8.21
C ASN A 112 -5.65 -13.62 8.13
N GLU A 113 -5.79 -14.43 9.18
CA GLU A 113 -5.17 -15.76 9.32
C GLU A 113 -5.49 -16.73 8.17
N GLN A 114 -6.66 -16.58 7.55
CA GLN A 114 -7.13 -17.32 6.38
C GLN A 114 -6.34 -17.05 5.08
N CYS A 115 -5.37 -16.15 5.10
CA CYS A 115 -4.49 -15.86 3.97
C CYS A 115 -3.11 -15.27 4.34
N ASP A 116 -2.89 -14.84 5.59
CA ASP A 116 -1.59 -14.38 6.07
C ASP A 116 -0.65 -15.52 6.52
N TYR A 117 0.57 -15.16 6.89
CA TYR A 117 1.64 -16.11 7.24
C TYR A 117 1.32 -17.02 8.44
N ARG A 118 0.33 -16.72 9.29
CA ARG A 118 -0.11 -17.63 10.36
C ARG A 118 -0.67 -18.95 9.82
N GLY A 119 -1.32 -18.91 8.65
CA GLY A 119 -1.71 -20.10 7.89
C GLY A 119 -0.55 -20.82 7.18
N GLY A 120 0.69 -20.34 7.35
CA GLY A 120 1.90 -20.86 6.72
C GLY A 120 2.15 -20.36 5.30
N VAL A 121 3.33 -20.68 4.78
CA VAL A 121 3.77 -20.29 3.42
C VAL A 121 2.79 -20.74 2.33
N SER A 122 2.21 -21.94 2.47
CA SER A 122 1.24 -22.47 1.52
C SER A 122 -0.05 -21.64 1.45
N SER A 123 -0.52 -21.08 2.57
CA SER A 123 -1.68 -20.18 2.61
C SER A 123 -1.40 -18.88 1.82
N VAL A 124 -0.25 -18.26 2.10
CA VAL A 124 0.21 -17.05 1.41
C VAL A 124 0.35 -17.29 -0.09
N LEU A 125 1.01 -18.37 -0.51
CA LEU A 125 1.22 -18.68 -1.94
C LEU A 125 -0.11 -19.04 -2.66
N ALA A 126 -0.99 -19.81 -2.01
CA ALA A 126 -2.29 -20.16 -2.59
C ALA A 126 -3.19 -18.92 -2.79
N ARG A 127 -3.10 -17.94 -1.89
CA ARG A 127 -3.81 -16.67 -2.04
C ARG A 127 -3.11 -15.72 -3.01
N TRP A 128 -1.78 -15.67 -3.02
CA TRP A 128 -0.99 -14.92 -4.00
C TRP A 128 -1.37 -15.27 -5.43
N ASN A 129 -1.48 -16.57 -5.77
CA ASN A 129 -1.83 -17.00 -7.12
C ASN A 129 -3.18 -16.47 -7.62
N GLN A 130 -4.14 -16.23 -6.71
CA GLN A 130 -5.42 -15.61 -7.02
C GLN A 130 -5.25 -14.11 -7.27
N TRP A 131 -4.54 -13.41 -6.38
CA TRP A 131 -4.24 -11.98 -6.54
C TRP A 131 -3.36 -11.66 -7.76
N ALA A 132 -2.38 -12.49 -8.07
CA ALA A 132 -1.56 -12.41 -9.27
C ALA A 132 -2.37 -12.54 -10.57
N SER A 133 -3.66 -12.93 -10.49
CA SER A 133 -4.56 -13.04 -11.64
C SER A 133 -5.49 -11.83 -11.83
N VAL A 134 -5.66 -10.92 -10.85
CA VAL A 134 -6.65 -9.81 -10.95
C VAL A 134 -6.28 -8.74 -11.98
N PRO A 135 -7.24 -7.97 -12.52
CA PRO A 135 -6.94 -6.84 -13.41
C PRO A 135 -6.05 -5.78 -12.72
N GLY A 136 -5.09 -5.23 -13.47
CA GLY A 136 -4.10 -4.27 -12.97
C GLY A 136 -2.71 -4.52 -13.54
N ARG A 137 -1.79 -3.57 -13.34
CA ARG A 137 -0.45 -3.59 -13.96
C ARG A 137 0.59 -4.34 -13.12
N GLN A 138 0.69 -4.08 -11.81
CA GLN A 138 1.61 -4.77 -10.90
C GLN A 138 0.95 -5.10 -9.55
N VAL A 139 1.34 -6.22 -8.95
CA VAL A 139 0.87 -6.74 -7.65
C VAL A 139 2.07 -6.88 -6.72
N PHE A 140 1.91 -6.43 -5.48
CA PHE A 140 2.94 -6.40 -4.44
C PHE A 140 2.49 -7.21 -3.22
N LEU A 141 3.44 -7.86 -2.55
CA LEU A 141 3.21 -8.57 -1.31
C LEU A 141 3.25 -7.55 -0.14
N GLY A 142 2.10 -7.17 0.41
CA GLY A 142 2.02 -6.28 1.57
C GLY A 142 2.26 -7.03 2.88
N LEU A 143 3.27 -6.62 3.65
CA LEU A 143 3.67 -7.26 4.90
C LEU A 143 3.85 -6.22 6.02
N PRO A 144 3.66 -6.60 7.30
CA PRO A 144 4.01 -5.75 8.42
C PRO A 144 5.54 -5.79 8.63
N ALA A 145 6.17 -4.63 8.77
CA ALA A 145 7.63 -4.49 8.87
C ALA A 145 8.21 -5.01 10.20
N ALA A 146 7.38 -5.21 11.22
CA ALA A 146 7.74 -5.79 12.51
C ALA A 146 6.55 -6.56 13.10
N PRO A 147 6.78 -7.50 14.05
CA PRO A 147 5.69 -8.23 14.72
C PRO A 147 4.65 -7.34 15.39
N ALA A 148 5.06 -6.15 15.86
CA ALA A 148 4.20 -5.18 16.54
C ALA A 148 3.41 -4.25 15.59
N ALA A 149 3.63 -4.33 14.27
CA ALA A 149 2.97 -3.46 13.29
C ALA A 149 1.56 -3.93 12.89
N ALA A 150 1.18 -5.16 13.25
CA ALA A 150 -0.10 -5.79 12.93
C ALA A 150 -0.51 -6.77 14.04
N GLY A 151 -1.80 -7.16 14.09
CA GLY A 151 -2.31 -8.18 15.00
C GLY A 151 -1.92 -9.63 14.60
N GLY A 152 -1.36 -9.82 13.41
CA GLY A 152 -0.83 -11.10 12.94
C GLY A 152 -0.37 -11.03 11.49
N GLY A 153 0.36 -12.06 11.02
CA GLY A 153 0.85 -12.15 9.64
C GLY A 153 2.29 -11.68 9.40
N TYR A 154 3.02 -11.25 10.44
CA TYR A 154 4.46 -10.96 10.31
C TYR A 154 5.25 -12.18 9.84
N MET A 155 5.95 -12.04 8.72
CA MET A 155 6.79 -13.05 8.11
C MET A 155 8.27 -12.70 8.34
N PRO A 156 9.10 -13.58 8.92
CA PRO A 156 10.53 -13.34 9.04
C PRO A 156 11.22 -13.12 7.67
N PRO A 157 12.21 -12.21 7.55
CA PRO A 157 12.88 -11.93 6.27
C PRO A 157 13.52 -13.15 5.61
N ASP A 158 14.11 -14.07 6.38
CA ASP A 158 14.71 -15.30 5.89
C ASP A 158 13.67 -16.25 5.29
N VAL A 159 12.49 -16.34 5.89
CA VAL A 159 11.35 -17.11 5.35
C VAL A 159 10.82 -16.48 4.06
N LEU A 160 10.65 -15.16 4.04
CA LEU A 160 10.25 -14.43 2.83
C LEU A 160 11.22 -14.71 1.67
N ILE A 161 12.52 -14.52 1.92
CA ILE A 161 13.58 -14.68 0.91
C ILE A 161 13.70 -16.13 0.42
N SER A 162 13.66 -17.12 1.31
CA SER A 162 13.92 -18.52 0.96
C SER A 162 12.70 -19.31 0.50
N GLN A 163 11.48 -18.94 0.92
CA GLN A 163 10.28 -19.76 0.72
C GLN A 163 9.16 -19.07 -0.05
N VAL A 164 9.13 -17.72 -0.13
CA VAL A 164 8.03 -16.98 -0.77
C VAL A 164 8.50 -16.25 -2.04
N LEU A 165 9.56 -15.44 -1.97
CA LEU A 165 10.09 -14.68 -3.12
C LEU A 165 10.40 -15.56 -4.35
N PRO A 166 10.97 -16.78 -4.23
CA PRO A 166 11.26 -17.62 -5.39
C PRO A 166 10.02 -18.02 -6.19
N THR A 167 8.87 -18.19 -5.53
CA THR A 167 7.60 -18.50 -6.18
C THR A 167 6.94 -17.24 -6.73
N ILE A 168 6.77 -16.21 -5.91
CA ILE A 168 5.94 -15.05 -6.31
C ILE A 168 6.55 -14.25 -7.47
N ARG A 169 7.89 -14.22 -7.62
CA ARG A 169 8.57 -13.60 -8.79
C ARG A 169 8.25 -14.23 -10.14
N SER A 170 7.84 -15.49 -10.17
CA SER A 170 7.42 -16.12 -11.43
C SER A 170 6.12 -15.52 -11.99
N SER A 171 5.38 -14.76 -11.18
CA SER A 171 4.17 -14.05 -11.60
C SER A 171 4.54 -12.84 -12.46
N ALA A 172 4.05 -12.79 -13.69
CA ALA A 172 4.37 -11.71 -14.65
C ALA A 172 4.01 -10.29 -14.18
N LYS A 173 3.16 -10.15 -13.16
CA LYS A 173 2.78 -8.87 -12.54
C LYS A 173 3.46 -8.61 -11.19
N TYR A 174 4.41 -9.44 -10.74
CA TYR A 174 5.13 -9.18 -9.47
C TYR A 174 5.82 -7.81 -9.55
N GLY A 175 5.48 -6.93 -8.60
CA GLY A 175 6.05 -5.59 -8.48
C GLY A 175 7.07 -5.43 -7.36
N GLY A 176 7.01 -6.26 -6.32
CA GLY A 176 7.85 -6.14 -5.13
C GLY A 176 7.12 -6.49 -3.83
N VAL A 177 7.59 -5.88 -2.75
CA VAL A 177 7.04 -5.99 -1.39
C VAL A 177 6.63 -4.59 -0.91
N MET A 178 5.46 -4.47 -0.27
CA MET A 178 5.02 -3.27 0.45
C MET A 178 5.17 -3.52 1.95
N LEU A 179 5.65 -2.52 2.71
CA LEU A 179 5.92 -2.65 4.14
C LEU A 179 5.08 -1.66 4.97
N TRP A 180 4.19 -2.19 5.80
CA TRP A 180 3.46 -1.45 6.83
C TRP A 180 4.25 -1.47 8.15
N ASN A 181 4.87 -0.39 8.61
CA ASN A 181 5.03 0.93 8.01
C ASN A 181 6.44 1.47 8.29
N ARG A 182 6.76 2.69 7.84
CA ARG A 182 8.09 3.28 8.01
C ARG A 182 8.55 3.36 9.47
N PHE A 183 7.67 3.53 10.45
CA PHE A 183 8.04 3.58 11.86
C PHE A 183 8.56 2.22 12.36
N PHE A 184 7.93 1.12 11.92
CA PHE A 184 8.34 -0.24 12.26
C PHE A 184 9.49 -0.77 11.39
N ASP A 185 9.68 -0.24 10.18
CA ASP A 185 10.78 -0.60 9.29
C ASP A 185 12.13 -0.03 9.74
N GLN A 186 12.70 -0.62 10.79
CA GLN A 186 14.03 -0.28 11.31
C GLN A 186 15.14 -1.10 10.63
N SER A 187 14.80 -2.29 10.11
CA SER A 187 15.76 -3.22 9.48
C SER A 187 15.15 -4.17 8.45
N TYR A 188 13.83 -4.17 8.25
CA TYR A 188 13.17 -5.20 7.44
C TYR A 188 13.45 -4.99 5.95
N SER A 189 13.25 -3.77 5.44
CA SER A 189 13.63 -3.40 4.07
C SER A 189 15.11 -3.67 3.80
N SER A 190 15.99 -3.24 4.70
CA SER A 190 17.45 -3.48 4.62
C SER A 190 17.82 -4.96 4.55
N ALA A 191 17.07 -5.84 5.21
CA ALA A 191 17.29 -7.29 5.16
C ALA A 191 16.85 -7.92 3.83
N ILE A 192 15.83 -7.36 3.17
CA ILE A 192 15.23 -7.95 1.95
C ILE A 192 15.64 -7.25 0.65
N VAL A 193 16.15 -6.02 0.68
CA VAL A 193 16.39 -5.19 -0.51
C VAL A 193 17.35 -5.82 -1.53
N GLY A 194 18.38 -6.55 -1.07
CA GLY A 194 19.28 -7.29 -1.95
C GLY A 194 18.65 -8.54 -2.58
N SER A 195 17.44 -8.90 -2.14
CA SER A 195 16.63 -9.96 -2.73
C SER A 195 15.51 -9.45 -3.63
N VAL A 196 14.70 -8.45 -3.18
CA VAL A 196 13.35 -8.08 -3.71
C VAL A 196 13.25 -7.90 -5.22
#